data_AF-A0AAU1DKH8-F1
#
_entry.id   AF-A0AAU1DKH8-F1
#
_cell.length_a   1.000
_cell.length_b   1.000
_cell.length_c   1.000
_cell.angle_alpha   90.00
_cell.angle_beta   90.00
_cell.angle_gamma   90.00
#
_symmetry.space_group_name_H-M   'P 1'
#
loop_
_entity.id
_entity.type
_entity.pdbx_description
1 polymer ?
#
loop_
_entity_poly.entity_id
_entity_poly.type
_entity_poly.pdbx_seq_one_letter_code
_entity_poly.pdbx_strand_id
1 'polypeptide(L)'
;MQFRRIAGPPRYNRVAQGPVRYVRVAADNGVVIGYVWANDEDEAAGWVTPPELGAAEINAGAAWLRKLRDAKAREIAPTALLAELIRDTSDIQGSRVVPGSPAESTTLDELKELASKGCPPPREVTEHGRMTEVRRPNPRLNEDLLFNAAPGGPPRYSHLSDKPVQYLTVANRDGDVIGYAWANDEDDAAGWAVRKAGGDQAFNDGSVWAIKLHDAQARGILPTAALAEMIQESDPTKRSHVVPGSLVEAPNADAVRRLANPE
;
A
#
# COMPACT_ATOMS: atom_id res chain seq x y z
N MET A 1 -34.95 -11.43 8.23
CA MET A 1 -33.60 -11.55 7.65
C MET A 1 -32.64 -10.80 8.56
N GLN A 2 -31.68 -11.50 9.19
CA GLN A 2 -30.63 -10.88 10.00
C GLN A 2 -29.38 -10.72 9.14
N PHE A 3 -28.93 -9.48 8.92
CA PHE A 3 -27.64 -9.21 8.29
C PHE A 3 -26.53 -9.59 9.28
N ARG A 4 -25.76 -10.63 8.96
CA ARG A 4 -24.56 -10.98 9.72
C ARG A 4 -23.50 -9.94 9.38
N ARG A 5 -23.25 -9.00 10.30
CA ARG A 5 -22.18 -8.01 10.19
C ARG A 5 -20.85 -8.75 10.27
N ILE A 6 -20.28 -9.13 9.13
CA ILE A 6 -18.93 -9.68 9.06
C ILE A 6 -17.98 -8.52 9.38
N ALA A 7 -17.24 -8.62 10.48
CA ALA A 7 -16.24 -7.62 10.84
C ALA A 7 -15.16 -7.60 9.75
N GLY A 8 -14.85 -6.41 9.24
CA GLY A 8 -13.72 -6.22 8.33
C GLY A 8 -12.39 -6.62 9.02
N PRO A 9 -11.29 -6.73 8.26
CA PRO A 9 -10.00 -7.13 8.82
C PRO A 9 -9.63 -6.24 10.02
N PRO A 10 -9.06 -6.81 11.09
CA PRO A 10 -8.75 -6.09 12.32
C PRO A 10 -7.93 -4.84 12.03
N ARG A 11 -8.47 -3.68 12.40
CA ARG A 11 -7.82 -2.37 12.27
C ARG A 11 -8.01 -1.60 13.57
N TYR A 12 -6.99 -0.84 13.97
CA TYR A 12 -7.15 0.20 14.98
C TYR A 12 -8.08 1.29 14.46
N ASN A 13 -8.67 2.05 15.39
CA ASN A 13 -9.41 3.25 15.03
C ASN A 13 -8.46 4.24 14.33
N ARG A 14 -8.97 4.94 13.31
CA ARG A 14 -8.19 5.90 12.51
C ARG A 14 -8.32 7.34 13.00
N VAL A 15 -9.08 7.53 14.07
CA VAL A 15 -9.37 8.81 14.71
C VAL A 15 -9.03 8.64 16.17
N ALA A 16 -8.33 9.62 16.73
CA ALA A 16 -8.14 9.77 18.16
C ALA A 16 -8.73 11.12 18.58
N GLN A 17 -9.48 11.14 19.68
CA GLN A 17 -10.01 12.34 20.32
C GLN A 17 -9.04 12.89 21.37
N GLY A 18 -8.12 12.04 21.88
CA GLY A 18 -7.10 12.40 22.85
C GLY A 18 -5.69 12.60 22.27
N PRO A 19 -4.69 12.83 23.14
CA PRO A 19 -3.30 13.01 22.75
C PRO A 19 -2.76 11.77 22.04
N VAL A 20 -1.95 11.97 21.00
CA VAL A 20 -1.36 10.87 20.24
C VAL A 20 0.15 10.82 20.47
N ARG A 21 0.67 9.64 20.75
CA ARG A 21 2.10 9.37 20.71
C ARG A 21 2.50 9.05 19.29
N TYR A 22 3.65 9.52 18.86
CA TYR A 22 4.12 9.28 17.51
C TYR A 22 5.63 9.08 17.45
N VAL A 23 6.07 8.45 16.37
CA VAL A 23 7.48 8.30 16.00
C VAL A 23 7.68 8.80 14.57
N ARG A 24 8.85 9.35 14.29
CA ARG A 24 9.23 9.75 12.93
C ARG A 24 9.78 8.54 12.20
N VAL A 25 9.43 8.39 10.95
CA VAL A 25 9.96 7.35 10.08
C VAL A 25 10.73 7.99 8.95
N ALA A 26 11.93 7.48 8.70
CA ALA A 26 12.78 7.91 7.61
C ALA A 26 13.05 6.77 6.63
N ALA A 27 13.21 7.11 5.35
CA ALA A 27 13.75 6.20 4.35
C ALA A 27 15.23 5.93 4.60
N ASP A 28 15.80 4.96 3.88
CA ASP A 28 17.22 4.59 4.02
C ASP A 28 18.18 5.78 3.75
N ASN A 29 17.77 6.72 2.89
CA ASN A 29 18.48 7.96 2.59
C ASN A 29 18.41 9.02 3.73
N GLY A 30 17.70 8.74 4.82
CA GLY A 30 17.57 9.61 6.00
C GLY A 30 16.46 10.67 5.90
N VAL A 31 15.74 10.75 4.78
CA VAL A 31 14.59 11.67 4.62
C VAL A 31 13.42 11.18 5.46
N VAL A 32 12.77 12.06 6.22
CA VAL A 32 11.55 11.74 6.97
C VAL A 32 10.38 11.61 5.98
N ILE A 33 9.78 10.43 5.95
CA ILE A 33 8.73 10.05 5.00
C ILE A 33 7.36 9.91 5.66
N GLY A 34 7.29 10.03 6.98
CA GLY A 34 6.02 9.96 7.69
C GLY A 34 6.16 9.77 9.19
N TYR A 35 5.00 9.62 9.81
CA TYR A 35 4.84 9.49 11.25
C TYR A 35 3.88 8.32 11.53
N VAL A 36 4.32 7.35 12.33
CA VAL A 36 3.41 6.35 12.92
C VAL A 36 2.91 6.93 14.23
N TRP A 37 1.61 6.88 14.48
CA TRP A 37 1.00 7.38 15.71
C TRP A 37 0.09 6.35 16.37
N ALA A 38 -0.10 6.51 17.67
CA ALA A 38 -0.91 5.64 18.51
C ALA A 38 -1.56 6.40 19.67
N ASN A 39 -2.73 5.95 20.08
CA ASN A 39 -3.46 6.35 21.26
C ASN A 39 -4.19 5.11 21.82
N ASP A 40 -3.93 4.76 23.07
CA ASP A 40 -4.52 3.57 23.68
C ASP A 40 -5.96 3.80 24.16
N GLU A 41 -6.32 5.03 24.55
CA GLU A 41 -7.64 5.38 25.08
C GLU A 41 -8.75 5.18 24.03
N ASP A 42 -8.48 5.57 22.79
CA ASP A 42 -9.35 5.43 21.63
C ASP A 42 -9.09 4.13 20.86
N GLU A 43 -8.16 3.29 21.32
CA GLU A 43 -7.66 2.11 20.60
C GLU A 43 -7.29 2.45 19.13
N ALA A 44 -6.63 3.59 18.95
CA ALA A 44 -6.41 4.25 17.68
C ALA A 44 -4.93 4.24 17.31
N ALA A 45 -4.65 3.95 16.04
CA ALA A 45 -3.30 4.02 15.50
C ALA A 45 -3.32 4.24 14.00
N GLY A 46 -2.29 4.89 13.49
CA GLY A 46 -2.26 5.22 12.07
C GLY A 46 -0.93 5.72 11.57
N TRP A 47 -0.97 6.07 10.29
CA TRP A 47 0.15 6.60 9.54
C TRP A 47 -0.23 7.98 9.01
N VAL A 48 0.63 8.97 9.22
CA VAL A 48 0.50 10.32 8.68
C VAL A 48 1.69 10.59 7.76
N THR A 49 1.39 10.96 6.53
CA THR A 49 2.37 11.38 5.52
C THR A 49 2.42 12.90 5.43
N PRO A 50 3.62 13.51 5.36
CA PRO A 50 3.80 14.84 4.80
C PRO A 50 3.13 14.99 3.42
N PRO A 51 2.58 16.18 3.11
CA PRO A 51 2.23 16.52 1.73
C PRO A 51 3.50 16.59 0.87
N GLU A 52 3.37 16.27 -0.42
CA GLU A 52 4.47 16.32 -1.43
C GLU A 52 5.53 15.21 -1.38
N LEU A 53 5.16 14.01 -0.92
CA LEU A 53 6.05 12.85 -1.00
C LEU A 53 5.96 12.10 -2.34
N GLY A 54 7.12 11.60 -2.80
CA GLY A 54 7.25 10.76 -3.99
C GLY A 54 6.73 9.33 -3.80
N ALA A 55 6.83 8.52 -4.86
CA ALA A 55 6.25 7.18 -4.90
C ALA A 55 6.96 6.17 -3.98
N ALA A 56 8.27 6.33 -3.76
CA ALA A 56 9.04 5.47 -2.87
C ALA A 56 8.57 5.64 -1.41
N GLU A 57 8.22 6.86 -1.04
CA GLU A 57 7.77 7.25 0.30
C GLU A 57 6.33 6.78 0.59
N ILE A 58 5.46 6.76 -0.42
CA ILE A 58 4.10 6.19 -0.33
C ILE A 58 4.14 4.66 -0.17
N ASN A 59 5.05 3.98 -0.87
CA ASN A 59 5.23 2.53 -0.79
C ASN A 59 5.70 2.07 0.60
N ALA A 60 6.57 2.84 1.24
CA ALA A 60 6.95 2.60 2.63
C ALA A 60 5.72 2.69 3.56
N GLY A 61 4.84 3.69 3.36
CA GLY A 61 3.58 3.82 4.11
C GLY A 61 2.69 2.57 4.08
N ALA A 62 2.69 1.82 2.97
CA ALA A 62 1.94 0.57 2.86
C ALA A 62 2.51 -0.55 3.77
N ALA A 63 3.83 -0.59 3.96
CA ALA A 63 4.48 -1.53 4.88
C ALA A 63 4.13 -1.21 6.35
N TRP A 64 4.13 0.07 6.73
CA TRP A 64 3.71 0.52 8.07
C TRP A 64 2.23 0.23 8.33
N LEU A 65 1.36 0.47 7.35
CA LEU A 65 -0.06 0.13 7.45
C LEU A 65 -0.32 -1.38 7.56
N ARG A 66 0.56 -2.23 7.01
CA ARG A 66 0.49 -3.68 7.18
C ARG A 66 0.85 -4.07 8.61
N LYS A 67 1.93 -3.50 9.16
CA LYS A 67 2.34 -3.72 10.57
C LYS A 67 1.26 -3.35 11.58
N LEU A 68 0.58 -2.21 11.37
CA LEU A 68 -0.55 -1.81 12.20
C LEU A 68 -1.69 -2.83 12.17
N ARG A 69 -1.97 -3.44 11.01
CA ARG A 69 -3.01 -4.49 10.90
C ARG A 69 -2.58 -5.78 11.57
N ASP A 70 -1.35 -6.21 11.36
CA ASP A 70 -0.81 -7.44 11.96
C ASP A 70 -0.77 -7.33 13.49
N ALA A 71 -0.45 -6.15 14.02
CA ALA A 71 -0.49 -5.87 15.44
C ALA A 71 -1.91 -5.89 16.02
N LYS A 72 -2.88 -5.30 15.32
CA LYS A 72 -4.29 -5.37 15.74
C LYS A 72 -4.82 -6.81 15.68
N ALA A 73 -4.40 -7.60 14.68
CA ALA A 73 -4.74 -9.02 14.61
C ALA A 73 -4.16 -9.83 15.77
N ARG A 74 -3.03 -9.38 16.33
CA ARG A 74 -2.42 -9.91 17.56
C ARG A 74 -2.97 -9.27 18.85
N GLU A 75 -3.99 -8.42 18.75
CA GLU A 75 -4.61 -7.69 19.88
C GLU A 75 -3.60 -6.86 20.70
N ILE A 76 -2.57 -6.33 20.04
CA ILE A 76 -1.56 -5.52 20.69
C ILE A 76 -2.10 -4.12 20.94
N ALA A 77 -1.79 -3.52 22.09
CA ALA A 77 -2.14 -2.13 22.37
C ALA A 77 -1.38 -1.17 21.43
N PRO A 78 -2.02 -0.10 20.90
CA PRO A 78 -1.40 0.87 20.00
C PRO A 78 -0.01 1.37 20.43
N THR A 79 0.17 1.77 21.68
CA THR A 79 1.48 2.28 22.15
C THR A 79 2.49 1.18 22.42
N ALA A 80 2.04 -0.04 22.74
CA ALA A 80 2.92 -1.21 22.84
C ALA A 80 3.52 -1.57 21.47
N LEU A 81 2.75 -1.43 20.40
CA LEU A 81 3.26 -1.54 19.03
C LEU A 81 4.28 -0.45 18.71
N LEU A 82 4.05 0.82 19.08
CA LEU A 82 5.06 1.86 18.89
C LEU A 82 6.37 1.51 19.59
N ALA A 83 6.31 0.97 20.82
CA ALA A 83 7.51 0.53 21.53
C ALA A 83 8.23 -0.64 20.85
N GLU A 84 7.50 -1.57 20.21
CA GLU A 84 8.07 -2.64 19.36
C GLU A 84 8.82 -2.04 18.17
N LEU A 85 8.17 -1.13 17.43
CA LEU A 85 8.75 -0.46 16.26
C LEU A 85 9.94 0.45 16.59
N ILE A 86 10.02 1.01 17.80
CA ILE A 86 11.20 1.77 18.23
C ILE A 86 12.41 0.86 18.41
N ARG A 87 12.19 -0.40 18.84
CA ARG A 87 13.27 -1.35 19.11
C ARG A 87 13.76 -2.03 17.85
N ASP A 88 12.84 -2.42 16.96
CA ASP A 88 13.19 -3.18 15.77
C ASP A 88 12.27 -2.81 14.60
N THR A 89 12.90 -2.47 13.48
CA THR A 89 12.26 -2.19 12.17
C THR A 89 12.95 -2.96 11.05
N SER A 90 13.77 -3.95 11.39
CA SER A 90 14.57 -4.73 10.44
C SER A 90 13.71 -5.49 9.41
N ASP A 91 12.45 -5.71 9.74
CA ASP A 91 11.45 -6.36 8.89
C ASP A 91 10.69 -5.39 7.95
N ILE A 92 10.99 -4.09 8.00
CA ILE A 92 10.44 -3.06 7.12
C ILE A 92 11.52 -2.60 6.14
N GLN A 93 11.49 -3.18 4.94
CA GLN A 93 12.48 -2.87 3.90
C GLN A 93 12.37 -1.40 3.46
N GLY A 94 13.50 -0.68 3.46
CA GLY A 94 13.62 0.67 2.88
C GLY A 94 13.23 1.84 3.80
N SER A 95 12.81 1.57 5.04
CA SER A 95 12.48 2.63 6.00
C SER A 95 12.59 2.17 7.44
N ARG A 96 12.88 3.11 8.35
CA ARG A 96 13.12 2.83 9.78
C ARG A 96 12.60 3.97 10.65
N VAL A 97 12.30 3.65 11.91
CA VAL A 97 12.04 4.68 12.93
C VAL A 97 13.32 5.49 13.15
N VAL A 98 13.19 6.82 13.16
CA VAL A 98 14.29 7.72 13.48
C VAL A 98 14.61 7.57 14.97
N PRO A 99 15.86 7.22 15.36
CA PRO A 99 16.23 7.10 16.76
C PRO A 99 15.98 8.40 17.55
N GLY A 100 15.44 8.29 18.76
CA GLY A 100 15.14 9.46 19.60
C GLY A 100 13.96 10.33 19.14
N SER A 101 13.19 9.88 18.13
CA SER A 101 11.99 10.56 17.65
C SER A 101 10.66 10.31 18.37
N PRO A 102 10.52 9.44 19.40
CA PRO A 102 9.27 9.34 20.14
C PRO A 102 8.87 10.69 20.73
N ALA A 103 7.66 11.12 20.43
CA ALA A 103 7.10 12.38 20.91
C ALA A 103 5.59 12.24 21.09
N GLU A 104 5.00 13.24 21.73
CA GLU A 104 3.55 13.32 21.96
C GLU A 104 3.01 14.59 21.30
N SER A 105 1.80 14.48 20.75
CA SER A 105 1.03 15.58 20.18
C SER A 105 -0.30 15.66 20.92
N THR A 106 -0.78 16.86 21.23
CA THR A 106 -2.00 17.04 22.02
C THR A 106 -3.24 16.62 21.24
N THR A 107 -3.18 16.71 19.90
CA THR A 107 -4.20 16.15 19.00
C THR A 107 -3.61 15.50 17.75
N LEU A 108 -4.41 14.68 17.07
CA LEU A 108 -4.06 14.10 15.77
C LEU A 108 -3.95 15.16 14.65
N ASP A 109 -4.72 16.24 14.72
CA ASP A 109 -4.67 17.30 13.71
C ASP A 109 -3.39 18.14 13.83
N GLU A 110 -2.90 18.39 15.04
CA GLU A 110 -1.56 18.97 15.26
C GLU A 110 -0.44 18.11 14.66
N LEU A 111 -0.55 16.78 14.74
CA LEU A 111 0.41 15.88 14.10
C LEU A 111 0.37 16.00 12.56
N LYS A 112 -0.83 16.14 11.96
CA LYS A 112 -0.97 16.38 10.52
C LYS A 112 -0.39 17.74 10.12
N GLU A 113 -0.60 18.77 10.93
CA GLU A 113 0.02 20.08 10.70
C GLU A 113 1.54 20.03 10.80
N LEU A 114 2.08 19.31 11.79
CA LEU A 114 3.53 19.09 11.93
C LEU A 114 4.10 18.39 10.70
N ALA A 115 3.42 17.33 10.23
CA ALA A 115 3.81 16.63 9.01
C ALA A 115 3.77 17.55 7.78
N SER A 116 2.86 18.52 7.75
CA SER A 116 2.73 19.50 6.67
C SER A 116 3.81 20.58 6.69
N LYS A 117 4.28 20.99 7.88
CA LYS A 117 5.31 22.03 8.05
C LYS A 117 6.74 21.50 7.89
N GLY A 118 6.93 20.17 7.86
CA GLY A 118 8.25 19.50 7.87
C GLY A 118 8.94 19.29 6.52
N CYS A 119 8.35 19.72 5.40
CA CYS A 119 8.98 19.60 4.07
C CYS A 119 9.71 20.90 3.70
N PRO A 120 11.06 20.96 3.68
CA PRO A 120 11.75 22.00 2.95
C PRO A 120 11.63 21.73 1.43
N PRO A 121 11.46 22.75 0.57
CA PRO A 121 11.44 22.57 -0.88
C PRO A 121 12.75 21.92 -1.37
N PRO A 122 12.72 21.17 -2.49
CA PRO A 122 13.91 20.47 -2.98
C PRO A 122 15.01 21.48 -3.31
N ARG A 123 16.15 21.35 -2.63
CA ARG A 123 17.34 22.16 -2.88
C ARG A 123 17.93 21.76 -4.24
N GLU A 124 18.18 22.75 -5.08
CA GLU A 124 19.02 22.64 -6.27
C GLU A 124 20.32 21.91 -5.94
N VAL A 125 20.62 20.91 -6.77
CA VAL A 125 21.90 20.22 -6.76
C VAL A 125 22.99 21.20 -7.18
N THR A 126 23.78 21.68 -6.21
CA THR A 126 25.13 22.15 -6.50
C THR A 126 26.10 21.04 -6.16
N GLU A 127 26.71 20.54 -7.21
CA GLU A 127 27.88 19.66 -7.26
C GLU A 127 28.93 20.05 -6.21
N HIS A 128 29.53 19.06 -5.54
CA HIS A 128 30.94 18.95 -5.10
C HIS A 128 31.04 18.11 -3.82
N GLY A 129 31.70 16.95 -3.88
CA GLY A 129 32.06 16.20 -2.67
C GLY A 129 32.30 14.70 -2.87
N ARG A 130 33.40 14.36 -3.55
CA ARG A 130 33.95 12.99 -3.57
C ARG A 130 34.33 12.57 -2.13
N MET A 131 33.76 11.48 -1.63
CA MET A 131 34.40 10.67 -0.59
C MET A 131 34.04 9.19 -0.80
N THR A 132 35.06 8.43 -1.17
CA THR A 132 35.02 6.98 -1.32
C THR A 132 34.99 6.32 0.05
N GLU A 133 33.92 5.63 0.40
CA GLU A 133 33.93 4.71 1.54
C GLU A 133 33.78 3.27 1.04
N VAL A 134 34.82 2.49 1.29
CA VAL A 134 34.94 1.09 0.88
C VAL A 134 33.92 0.27 1.67
N ARG A 135 32.83 -0.14 1.02
CA ARG A 135 31.87 -1.13 1.55
C ARG A 135 32.62 -2.41 1.92
N ARG A 136 32.68 -2.73 3.22
CA ARG A 136 33.02 -4.08 3.67
C ARG A 136 31.84 -5.01 3.33
N PRO A 137 32.03 -6.09 2.54
CA PRO A 137 30.95 -7.01 2.23
C PRO A 137 30.43 -7.69 3.50
N ASN A 138 29.11 -7.64 3.71
CA ASN A 138 28.44 -8.37 4.79
C ASN A 138 28.46 -9.87 4.44
N PRO A 139 29.06 -10.76 5.26
CA PRO A 139 29.24 -12.17 4.92
C PRO A 139 27.93 -12.96 4.76
N ARG A 140 26.77 -12.40 5.14
CA ARG A 140 25.46 -13.03 4.97
C ARG A 140 24.91 -13.05 3.55
N LEU A 141 25.56 -12.37 2.59
CA LEU A 141 25.14 -12.37 1.19
C LEU A 141 25.55 -13.63 0.40
N ASN A 142 26.19 -14.61 1.07
CA ASN A 142 26.63 -15.88 0.49
C ASN A 142 25.76 -17.07 0.88
N GLU A 143 24.63 -16.85 1.57
CA GLU A 143 23.70 -17.94 1.90
C GLU A 143 22.63 -18.04 0.82
N ASP A 144 22.54 -19.21 0.16
CA ASP A 144 21.51 -19.52 -0.83
C ASP A 144 20.11 -19.35 -0.20
N LEU A 145 19.44 -18.26 -0.56
CA LEU A 145 18.06 -17.97 -0.16
C LEU A 145 17.11 -18.92 -0.90
N LEU A 146 16.92 -20.11 -0.35
CA LEU A 146 15.81 -20.99 -0.73
C LEU A 146 14.50 -20.34 -0.26
N PHE A 147 13.81 -19.65 -1.17
CA PHE A 147 12.46 -19.12 -0.96
C PHE A 147 11.47 -20.27 -0.79
N ASN A 148 11.32 -20.76 0.44
CA ASN A 148 10.21 -21.62 0.81
C ASN A 148 9.02 -20.74 1.19
N ALA A 149 8.08 -20.57 0.25
CA ALA A 149 6.82 -19.90 0.52
C ALA A 149 6.08 -20.62 1.67
N ALA A 150 5.87 -19.93 2.78
CA ALA A 150 5.04 -20.47 3.86
C ALA A 150 3.61 -20.71 3.33
N PRO A 151 3.03 -21.90 3.52
CA PRO A 151 1.63 -22.12 3.16
C PRO A 151 0.73 -21.25 4.05
N GLY A 152 -0.23 -20.54 3.44
CA GLY A 152 -1.20 -19.70 4.15
C GLY A 152 -1.01 -18.19 4.05
N GLY A 153 -0.50 -17.68 2.91
CA GLY A 153 -0.63 -16.25 2.60
C GLY A 153 -2.11 -15.80 2.56
N PRO A 154 -2.39 -14.48 2.63
CA PRO A 154 -3.76 -13.96 2.54
C PRO A 154 -4.47 -14.55 1.31
N PRO A 155 -5.79 -14.85 1.37
CA PRO A 155 -6.53 -15.34 0.21
C PRO A 155 -6.36 -14.39 -0.96
N ARG A 156 -5.79 -14.90 -2.06
CA ARG A 156 -5.63 -14.16 -3.31
C ARG A 156 -6.09 -15.06 -4.44
N TYR A 157 -6.69 -14.44 -5.45
CA TYR A 157 -6.90 -15.13 -6.72
C TYR A 157 -5.55 -15.55 -7.31
N SER A 158 -5.56 -16.57 -8.16
CA SER A 158 -4.41 -16.86 -9.00
C SER A 158 -4.04 -15.63 -9.82
N HIS A 159 -2.75 -15.31 -9.88
CA HIS A 159 -2.25 -14.23 -10.73
C HIS A 159 -1.97 -14.70 -12.16
N LEU A 160 -2.19 -15.98 -12.45
CA LEU A 160 -1.91 -16.62 -13.73
C LEU A 160 -3.20 -17.21 -14.30
N SER A 161 -3.43 -17.01 -15.59
CA SER A 161 -4.44 -17.70 -16.37
C SER A 161 -4.02 -17.68 -17.84
N ASP A 162 -3.94 -18.87 -18.43
CA ASP A 162 -3.66 -19.06 -19.86
C ASP A 162 -4.97 -19.13 -20.67
N LYS A 163 -6.11 -19.06 -20.00
CA LYS A 163 -7.45 -19.08 -20.57
C LYS A 163 -7.95 -17.66 -20.85
N PRO A 164 -9.02 -17.51 -21.66
CA PRO A 164 -9.65 -16.22 -21.89
C PRO A 164 -10.01 -15.52 -20.59
N VAL A 165 -9.61 -14.26 -20.45
CA VAL A 165 -9.89 -13.43 -19.27
C VAL A 165 -10.81 -12.27 -19.67
N GLN A 166 -11.72 -11.90 -18.79
CA GLN A 166 -12.43 -10.62 -18.90
C GLN A 166 -11.55 -9.54 -18.29
N TYR A 167 -11.50 -8.36 -18.89
CA TYR A 167 -10.80 -7.22 -18.32
C TYR A 167 -11.58 -5.92 -18.52
N LEU A 168 -11.38 -4.98 -17.61
CA LEU A 168 -11.91 -3.63 -17.66
C LEU A 168 -10.77 -2.62 -17.64
N THR A 169 -11.04 -1.43 -18.17
CA THR A 169 -10.10 -0.32 -18.21
C THR A 169 -10.36 0.62 -17.05
N VAL A 170 -9.29 1.05 -16.38
CA VAL A 170 -9.36 2.05 -15.30
C VAL A 170 -8.59 3.29 -15.72
N ALA A 171 -9.22 4.44 -15.51
CA ALA A 171 -8.64 5.75 -15.76
C ALA A 171 -8.48 6.56 -14.48
N ASN A 172 -7.58 7.55 -14.50
CA ASN A 172 -7.52 8.59 -13.48
C ASN A 172 -8.64 9.62 -13.68
N ARG A 173 -8.71 10.64 -12.82
CA ARG A 173 -9.69 11.74 -12.94
C ARG A 173 -9.54 12.55 -14.23
N ASP A 174 -8.34 12.64 -14.78
CA ASP A 174 -8.04 13.39 -16.00
C ASP A 174 -8.43 12.61 -17.28
N GLY A 175 -8.85 11.34 -17.12
CA GLY A 175 -9.28 10.46 -18.21
C GLY A 175 -8.16 9.60 -18.79
N ASP A 176 -6.93 9.70 -18.27
CA ASP A 176 -5.82 8.88 -18.71
C ASP A 176 -5.95 7.45 -18.18
N VAL A 177 -5.76 6.47 -19.06
CA VAL A 177 -5.74 5.06 -18.66
C VAL A 177 -4.53 4.78 -17.77
N ILE A 178 -4.79 4.31 -16.55
CA ILE A 178 -3.78 3.96 -15.54
C ILE A 178 -3.56 2.45 -15.40
N GLY A 179 -4.45 1.63 -15.94
CA GLY A 179 -4.30 0.18 -15.94
C GLY A 179 -5.57 -0.59 -16.23
N TYR A 180 -5.48 -1.90 -16.03
CA TYR A 180 -6.54 -2.86 -16.36
C TYR A 180 -6.73 -3.84 -15.20
N ALA A 181 -7.98 -4.05 -14.78
CA ALA A 181 -8.33 -5.15 -13.89
C ALA A 181 -8.86 -6.31 -14.73
N TRP A 182 -8.44 -7.54 -14.44
CA TRP A 182 -8.83 -8.72 -15.21
C TRP A 182 -9.23 -9.88 -14.29
N ALA A 183 -10.03 -10.81 -14.82
CA ALA A 183 -10.59 -11.95 -14.11
C ALA A 183 -10.89 -13.15 -15.03
N ASN A 184 -10.79 -14.35 -14.48
CA ASN A 184 -11.23 -15.61 -15.04
C ASN A 184 -11.72 -16.54 -13.91
N ASP A 185 -12.97 -16.97 -14.00
CA ASP A 185 -13.59 -17.80 -12.95
C ASP A 185 -13.11 -19.26 -12.99
N GLU A 186 -12.69 -19.76 -14.15
CA GLU A 186 -12.28 -21.16 -14.29
C GLU A 186 -10.97 -21.49 -13.58
N ASP A 187 -10.04 -20.54 -13.56
CA ASP A 187 -8.74 -20.66 -12.91
C ASP A 187 -8.72 -19.99 -11.53
N ASP A 188 -9.87 -19.50 -11.06
CA ASP A 188 -9.99 -18.63 -9.87
C ASP A 188 -8.95 -17.50 -9.89
N ALA A 189 -8.81 -16.85 -11.05
CA ALA A 189 -7.71 -15.97 -11.37
C ALA A 189 -8.17 -14.54 -11.56
N ALA A 190 -7.47 -13.58 -10.97
CA ALA A 190 -7.72 -12.17 -11.18
C ALA A 190 -6.48 -11.35 -10.88
N GLY A 191 -6.38 -10.18 -11.49
CA GLY A 191 -5.24 -9.32 -11.25
C GLY A 191 -5.44 -7.89 -11.70
N TRP A 192 -4.50 -7.07 -11.24
CA TRP A 192 -4.37 -5.68 -11.63
C TRP A 192 -3.08 -5.51 -12.45
N ALA A 193 -3.22 -4.99 -13.67
CA ALA A 193 -2.12 -4.68 -14.57
C ALA A 193 -1.96 -3.15 -14.66
N VAL A 194 -0.98 -2.60 -13.94
CA VAL A 194 -0.64 -1.17 -13.99
C VAL A 194 -0.09 -0.83 -15.37
N ARG A 195 -0.60 0.26 -15.97
CA ARG A 195 -0.04 0.79 -17.22
C ARG A 195 1.20 1.64 -16.92
N LYS A 196 2.38 1.18 -17.36
CA LYS A 196 3.66 1.85 -17.05
C LYS A 196 3.77 3.28 -17.59
N ALA A 197 3.08 3.58 -18.69
CA ALA A 197 3.07 4.92 -19.28
C ALA A 197 2.51 6.01 -18.34
N GLY A 198 1.65 5.64 -17.37
CA GLY A 198 1.12 6.57 -16.37
C GLY A 198 2.02 6.76 -15.14
N GLY A 199 3.22 6.16 -15.13
CA GLY A 199 4.22 6.33 -14.09
C GLY A 199 3.74 5.98 -12.68
N ASP A 200 4.32 6.65 -11.70
CA ASP A 200 4.06 6.42 -10.27
C ASP A 200 2.62 6.76 -9.86
N GLN A 201 2.00 7.73 -10.53
CA GLN A 201 0.62 8.11 -10.27
C GLN A 201 -0.35 6.99 -10.63
N ALA A 202 -0.15 6.33 -11.79
CA ALA A 202 -0.93 5.17 -12.19
C ALA A 202 -0.76 3.97 -11.24
N PHE A 203 0.43 3.79 -10.66
CA PHE A 203 0.65 2.76 -9.65
C PHE A 203 -0.14 3.04 -8.36
N ASN A 204 -0.07 4.28 -7.86
CA ASN A 204 -0.74 4.69 -6.62
C ASN A 204 -2.26 4.69 -6.75
N ASP A 205 -2.78 5.30 -7.81
CA ASP A 205 -4.21 5.32 -8.11
C ASP A 205 -4.72 3.92 -8.50
N GLY A 206 -3.84 3.06 -9.02
CA GLY A 206 -4.10 1.67 -9.34
C GLY A 206 -4.19 0.71 -8.14
N SER A 207 -3.49 1.03 -7.05
CA SER A 207 -3.33 0.12 -5.89
C SER A 207 -4.66 -0.25 -5.21
N VAL A 208 -5.66 0.63 -5.28
CA VAL A 208 -7.01 0.39 -4.75
C VAL A 208 -7.71 -0.78 -5.43
N TRP A 209 -7.44 -1.03 -6.72
CA TRP A 209 -8.09 -2.09 -7.49
C TRP A 209 -7.54 -3.46 -7.12
N ALA A 210 -6.23 -3.56 -6.89
CA ALA A 210 -5.63 -4.78 -6.34
C ALA A 210 -6.16 -5.11 -4.94
N ILE A 211 -6.39 -4.08 -4.09
CA ILE A 211 -7.00 -4.27 -2.77
C ILE A 211 -8.44 -4.78 -2.89
N LYS A 212 -9.24 -4.22 -3.80
CA LYS A 212 -10.63 -4.68 -4.02
C LYS A 212 -10.68 -6.14 -4.45
N LEU A 213 -9.75 -6.61 -5.30
CA LEU A 213 -9.65 -8.03 -5.67
C LEU A 213 -9.32 -8.92 -4.46
N HIS A 214 -8.38 -8.50 -3.61
CA HIS A 214 -8.08 -9.24 -2.39
C HIS A 214 -9.28 -9.30 -1.43
N ASP A 215 -10.00 -8.19 -1.26
CA ASP A 215 -11.19 -8.13 -0.40
C ASP A 215 -12.35 -8.96 -0.99
N ALA A 216 -12.45 -9.09 -2.31
CA ALA A 216 -13.40 -9.99 -2.98
C ALA A 216 -13.04 -11.47 -2.76
N GLN A 217 -11.76 -11.84 -2.91
CA GLN A 217 -11.33 -13.22 -2.66
C GLN A 217 -11.48 -13.61 -1.19
N ALA A 218 -11.20 -12.69 -0.27
CA ALA A 218 -11.43 -12.92 1.16
C ALA A 218 -12.92 -13.15 1.51
N ARG A 219 -13.83 -12.63 0.67
CA ARG A 219 -15.28 -12.89 0.76
C ARG A 219 -15.73 -14.15 0.01
N GLY A 220 -14.82 -14.84 -0.69
CA GLY A 220 -15.13 -16.02 -1.51
C GLY A 220 -15.96 -15.70 -2.75
N ILE A 221 -15.79 -14.49 -3.31
CA ILE A 221 -16.50 -14.05 -4.50
C ILE A 221 -15.78 -14.54 -5.74
N LEU A 222 -16.51 -14.85 -6.81
CA LEU A 222 -15.90 -15.23 -8.08
C LEU A 222 -15.16 -14.05 -8.73
N PRO A 223 -14.02 -14.27 -9.40
CA PRO A 223 -13.25 -13.23 -10.09
C PRO A 223 -14.10 -12.28 -10.97
N THR A 224 -14.99 -12.78 -11.82
CA THR A 224 -15.81 -11.94 -12.71
C THR A 224 -16.88 -11.16 -11.93
N ALA A 225 -17.41 -11.75 -10.85
CA ALA A 225 -18.32 -11.05 -9.94
C ALA A 225 -17.61 -9.91 -9.20
N ALA A 226 -16.32 -10.06 -8.88
CA ALA A 226 -15.50 -8.96 -8.33
C ALA A 226 -15.36 -7.81 -9.34
N LEU A 227 -15.18 -8.09 -10.63
CA LEU A 227 -15.19 -7.05 -11.67
C LEU A 227 -16.56 -6.36 -11.79
N ALA A 228 -17.66 -7.11 -11.68
CA ALA A 228 -19.01 -6.55 -11.70
C ALA A 228 -19.25 -5.58 -10.52
N GLU A 229 -18.82 -5.94 -9.31
CA GLU A 229 -18.87 -5.04 -8.14
C GLU A 229 -18.01 -3.78 -8.38
N MET A 230 -16.83 -3.92 -8.96
CA MET A 230 -15.97 -2.78 -9.29
C MET A 230 -16.64 -1.79 -10.25
N ILE A 231 -17.37 -2.29 -11.24
CA ILE A 231 -18.13 -1.45 -12.18
C ILE A 231 -19.25 -0.72 -11.44
N GLN A 232 -20.00 -1.42 -10.57
CA GLN A 232 -21.12 -0.85 -9.83
C GLN A 232 -20.70 0.22 -8.81
N GLU A 233 -19.56 0.00 -8.14
CA GLU A 233 -19.02 0.92 -7.14
C GLU A 233 -18.14 2.03 -7.74
N SER A 234 -17.91 2.00 -9.06
CA SER A 234 -17.08 2.98 -9.75
C SER A 234 -17.74 4.36 -9.70
N ASP A 235 -16.98 5.35 -9.25
CA ASP A 235 -17.42 6.74 -9.18
C ASP A 235 -16.40 7.60 -9.93
N PRO A 236 -16.79 8.25 -11.06
CA PRO A 236 -15.88 9.03 -11.89
C PRO A 236 -15.30 10.27 -11.18
N THR A 237 -15.83 10.66 -10.02
CA THR A 237 -15.29 11.77 -9.21
C THR A 237 -14.08 11.36 -8.36
N LYS A 238 -13.84 10.05 -8.18
CA LYS A 238 -12.69 9.52 -7.42
C LYS A 238 -11.39 9.69 -8.20
N ARG A 239 -10.26 9.44 -7.51
CA ARG A 239 -8.91 9.54 -8.11
C ARG A 239 -8.72 8.60 -9.30
N SER A 240 -9.34 7.42 -9.22
CA SER A 240 -9.42 6.46 -10.30
C SER A 240 -10.82 5.88 -10.40
N HIS A 241 -11.26 5.55 -11.61
CA HIS A 241 -12.56 4.96 -11.87
C HIS A 241 -12.50 3.97 -13.04
N VAL A 242 -13.43 3.02 -13.07
CA VAL A 242 -13.65 2.16 -14.23
C VAL A 242 -14.21 3.01 -15.38
N VAL A 243 -13.60 2.89 -16.55
CA VAL A 243 -14.10 3.51 -17.78
C VAL A 243 -15.42 2.83 -18.16
N PRO A 244 -16.55 3.57 -18.26
CA PRO A 244 -17.84 2.97 -18.59
C PRO A 244 -17.82 2.19 -19.90
N GLY A 245 -18.40 0.98 -19.90
CA GLY A 245 -18.47 0.12 -21.10
C GLY A 245 -17.14 -0.51 -21.52
N SER A 246 -16.09 -0.44 -20.69
CA SER A 246 -14.77 -0.97 -21.02
C SER A 246 -14.56 -2.45 -20.71
N LEU A 247 -15.60 -3.18 -20.30
CA LEU A 247 -15.51 -4.62 -20.03
C LEU A 247 -15.43 -5.39 -21.36
N VAL A 248 -14.32 -6.06 -21.58
CA VAL A 248 -14.01 -6.79 -22.81
C VAL A 248 -13.24 -8.08 -22.50
N GLU A 249 -13.18 -9.00 -23.45
CA GLU A 249 -12.44 -10.25 -23.32
C GLU A 249 -11.04 -10.12 -23.94
N ALA A 250 -10.05 -10.77 -23.32
CA ALA A 250 -8.71 -10.97 -23.85
C ALA A 250 -8.38 -12.47 -23.90
N PRO A 251 -7.50 -12.92 -24.82
CA PRO A 251 -7.15 -14.33 -24.93
C PRO A 251 -6.54 -14.95 -23.67
N ASN A 252 -5.85 -14.16 -22.85
CA ASN A 252 -5.27 -14.55 -21.57
C ASN A 252 -4.77 -13.35 -20.75
N ALA A 253 -4.33 -13.59 -19.52
CA ALA A 253 -3.81 -12.56 -18.62
C ALA A 253 -2.56 -11.85 -19.18
N ASP A 254 -1.72 -12.54 -19.96
CA ASP A 254 -0.52 -11.96 -20.57
C ASP A 254 -0.84 -10.97 -21.70
N ALA A 255 -1.94 -11.18 -22.43
CA ALA A 255 -2.44 -10.20 -23.38
C ALA A 255 -2.80 -8.88 -22.66
N VAL A 256 -3.45 -8.95 -21.50
CA VAL A 256 -3.78 -7.75 -20.68
C VAL A 256 -2.50 -7.07 -20.16
N ARG A 257 -1.50 -7.84 -19.72
CA ARG A 257 -0.20 -7.29 -19.29
C ARG A 257 0.54 -6.56 -20.41
N ARG A 258 0.43 -7.05 -21.65
CA ARG A 258 0.98 -6.37 -22.84
C ARG A 258 0.23 -5.08 -23.15
N LEU A 259 -1.08 -5.03 -22.99
CA LEU A 259 -1.84 -3.76 -23.12
C LEU A 259 -1.38 -2.70 -22.11
N ALA A 260 -1.04 -3.13 -20.89
CA ALA A 260 -0.45 -2.27 -19.87
C ALA A 260 1.00 -1.82 -20.18
N ASN A 261 1.69 -2.51 -21.09
CA ASN A 261 3.09 -2.28 -21.45
C ASN A 261 3.29 -2.35 -22.97
N PRO A 262 2.67 -1.43 -23.75
CA PRO A 262 2.93 -1.39 -25.19
C PRO A 262 4.41 -1.05 -25.42
N GLU A 263 5.06 -1.76 -26.35
CA GLU A 263 6.45 -1.52 -26.77
C GLU A 263 6.66 -0.12 -27.35
#